data_AF-A0A954WGI2-F1
#
_entry.id   AF-A0A954WGI2-F1
#
_cell.length_a   1.000
_cell.length_b   1.000
_cell.length_c   1.000
_cell.angle_alpha   90.00
_cell.angle_beta   90.00
_cell.angle_gamma   90.00
#
_symmetry.space_group_name_H-M   'P 1'
#
loop_
_entity.id
_entity.type
_entity.pdbx_description
1 polymer ?
#
loop_
_entity_poly.entity_id
_entity_poly.type
_entity_poly.pdbx_seq_one_letter_code
_entity_poly.pdbx_strand_id
1 'polypeptide(L)'
;ATTVGQDYELSFYVSVNPHPEGERSMQVSWDGKKLDEITISSKGRTTRKMRWERRQYRVRASSSSTELRFVSLERSGSGVALDDVRLEPMASRP
;
A
#
# COMPACT_ATOMS: atom_id res chain seq x y z
N ALA A 1 -8.43 11.28 -11.75
CA ALA A 1 -7.39 11.68 -12.71
C ALA A 1 -6.25 12.32 -11.94
N THR A 2 -5.01 12.09 -12.36
CA THR A 2 -3.81 12.73 -11.80
C THR A 2 -3.40 13.93 -12.67
N THR A 3 -2.55 14.81 -12.14
CA THR A 3 -2.02 15.97 -12.86
C THR A 3 -0.55 15.73 -13.14
N VAL A 4 -0.17 15.79 -14.42
CA VAL A 4 1.24 15.59 -14.83
C VAL A 4 2.14 16.57 -14.09
N GLY A 5 3.19 16.04 -13.44
CA GLY A 5 4.15 16.81 -12.66
C GLY A 5 3.73 17.14 -11.24
N GLN A 6 2.49 16.85 -10.82
CA GLN A 6 2.03 17.04 -9.46
C GLN A 6 2.58 15.96 -8.53
N ASP A 7 3.05 16.37 -7.36
CA ASP A 7 3.40 15.46 -6.27
C ASP A 7 2.15 15.13 -5.44
N TYR A 8 2.00 13.87 -5.04
CA TYR A 8 0.93 13.38 -4.21
C TYR A 8 1.48 12.67 -2.99
N GLU A 9 0.76 12.76 -1.87
CA GLU A 9 0.93 11.85 -0.75
C GLU A 9 -0.01 10.65 -0.95
N LEU A 10 0.58 9.48 -1.17
CA LEU A 10 -0.11 8.20 -1.10
C LEU A 10 -0.05 7.70 0.33
N SER A 11 -1.19 7.36 0.93
CA SER A 11 -1.23 6.69 2.22
C SER A 11 -2.24 5.55 2.27
N PHE A 12 -1.96 4.55 3.10
CA PHE A 12 -2.85 3.40 3.33
C PHE A 12 -2.46 2.69 4.63
N TYR A 13 -3.38 1.90 5.17
CA TYR A 13 -3.10 1.02 6.29
C TYR A 13 -2.89 -0.42 5.81
N VAL A 14 -1.94 -1.10 6.41
CA VAL A 14 -1.63 -2.50 6.16
C VAL A 14 -1.72 -3.33 7.43
N SER A 15 -2.18 -4.56 7.26
CA SER A 15 -2.08 -5.63 8.25
C SER A 15 -1.98 -6.96 7.50
N VAL A 16 -2.23 -8.09 8.16
CA VAL A 16 -2.14 -9.41 7.56
C VAL A 16 -3.26 -10.28 8.08
N ASN A 17 -3.79 -11.16 7.22
CA ASN A 17 -4.69 -12.20 7.67
C ASN A 17 -3.99 -13.02 8.77
N PRO A 18 -4.55 -13.11 9.99
CA PRO A 18 -3.89 -13.76 11.11
C PRO A 18 -3.81 -15.28 10.98
N HIS A 19 -4.58 -15.90 10.07
CA HIS A 19 -4.63 -17.36 9.93
C HIS A 19 -4.51 -17.83 8.48
N PRO A 20 -3.71 -18.88 8.19
CA PRO A 20 -2.78 -19.54 9.12
C PRO A 20 -1.62 -18.60 9.49
N GLU A 21 -0.97 -18.89 10.63
CA GLU A 21 0.18 -18.10 11.05
C GLU A 21 1.29 -18.10 10.01
N GLY A 22 2.00 -16.98 9.90
CA GLY A 22 3.12 -16.80 8.98
C GLY A 22 3.33 -15.35 8.57
N GLU A 23 4.32 -15.15 7.73
CA GLU A 23 4.55 -13.86 7.07
C GLU A 23 3.84 -13.81 5.73
N ARG A 24 3.34 -12.64 5.35
CA ARG A 24 2.78 -12.39 4.03
C ARG A 24 3.38 -11.13 3.44
N SER A 25 3.57 -11.17 2.13
CA SER A 25 4.20 -10.09 1.39
C SER A 25 3.29 -9.54 0.28
N MET A 26 3.40 -8.24 0.07
CA MET A 26 2.71 -7.50 -0.98
C MET A 26 3.68 -6.52 -1.62
N GLN A 27 3.61 -6.38 -2.93
CA GLN A 27 4.26 -5.28 -3.64
C GLN A 27 3.28 -4.13 -3.88
N VAL A 28 3.76 -2.90 -3.71
CA VAL A 28 3.06 -1.69 -4.12
C VAL A 28 3.85 -0.99 -5.22
N SER A 29 3.17 -0.56 -6.27
CA SER A 29 3.77 0.16 -7.39
C SER A 29 2.93 1.37 -7.83
N TRP A 30 3.61 2.34 -8.40
CA TRP A 30 3.07 3.59 -8.94
C TRP A 30 3.51 3.76 -10.38
N ASP A 31 2.56 3.83 -11.29
CA ASP A 31 2.80 3.92 -12.74
C ASP A 31 3.73 2.81 -13.25
N GLY A 32 3.52 1.58 -12.77
CA GLY A 32 4.36 0.42 -13.09
C GLY A 32 5.72 0.38 -12.39
N LYS A 33 6.14 1.43 -11.68
CA LYS A 33 7.39 1.44 -10.90
C LYS A 33 7.14 0.96 -9.47
N LYS A 34 7.90 -0.05 -9.02
CA LYS A 34 7.86 -0.52 -7.62
C LYS A 34 8.18 0.63 -6.66
N LEU A 35 7.29 0.85 -5.70
CA LEU A 35 7.51 1.75 -4.56
C LEU A 35 8.13 0.98 -3.40
N ASP A 36 7.52 -0.16 -3.04
CA ASP A 36 7.90 -0.93 -1.87
C ASP A 36 7.46 -2.40 -1.99
N GLU A 37 8.06 -3.24 -1.16
CA GLU A 37 7.64 -4.62 -0.90
C GLU A 37 7.47 -4.80 0.61
N ILE A 38 6.22 -4.95 1.03
CA ILE A 38 5.82 -4.93 2.43
C ILE A 38 5.62 -6.38 2.88
N THR A 39 6.40 -6.81 3.88
CA THR A 39 6.25 -8.11 4.55
C THR A 39 5.76 -7.90 5.98
N ILE A 40 4.69 -8.60 6.37
CA ILE A 40 4.07 -8.48 7.69
C ILE A 40 3.89 -9.87 8.29
N SER A 41 4.34 -10.04 9.54
CA SER A 41 4.12 -11.24 10.33
C SER A 41 2.73 -11.25 10.96
N SER A 42 2.01 -12.37 10.89
CA SER A 42 0.75 -12.57 11.61
C SER A 42 0.91 -12.72 13.11
N LYS A 43 2.15 -12.86 13.61
CA LYS A 43 2.44 -13.13 15.03
C LYS A 43 1.80 -12.07 15.93
N GLY A 44 0.96 -12.53 16.86
CA GLY A 44 0.29 -11.66 17.84
C GLY A 44 -0.80 -10.76 17.25
N ARG A 45 -1.25 -11.02 16.01
CA ARG A 45 -2.42 -10.40 15.38
C ARG A 45 -3.60 -11.37 15.41
N THR A 46 -4.80 -10.81 15.51
CA THR A 46 -6.07 -11.57 15.44
C THR A 46 -7.09 -10.77 14.65
N THR A 47 -8.21 -11.39 14.26
CA THR A 47 -9.28 -10.71 13.53
C THR A 47 -9.90 -9.52 14.28
N ARG A 48 -9.72 -9.46 15.61
CA ARG A 48 -10.14 -8.33 16.46
C ARG A 48 -9.00 -7.37 16.80
N LYS A 49 -7.75 -7.78 16.58
CA LYS A 49 -6.53 -7.03 16.89
C LYS A 49 -5.57 -7.16 15.72
N MET A 50 -5.92 -6.53 14.61
CA MET A 50 -5.15 -6.60 13.37
C MET A 50 -3.82 -5.84 13.47
N ARG A 51 -3.69 -4.88 14.39
CA ARG A 51 -2.48 -4.04 14.52
C ARG A 51 -2.12 -3.39 13.17
N TRP A 52 -3.05 -2.60 12.66
CA TRP A 52 -2.87 -1.86 11.41
C TRP A 52 -1.68 -0.90 11.51
N GLU A 53 -0.87 -0.87 10.47
CA GLU A 53 0.30 0.00 10.33
C GLU A 53 0.06 0.95 9.16
N ARG A 54 0.28 2.25 9.36
CA ARG A 54 0.16 3.23 8.28
C ARG A 54 1.42 3.24 7.42
N ARG A 55 1.24 3.28 6.10
CA ARG A 55 2.30 3.49 5.10
C ARG A 55 2.03 4.78 4.36
N GLN A 56 3.09 5.55 4.09
CA GLN A 56 3.02 6.84 3.40
C GLN A 56 4.17 6.94 2.40
N TYR A 57 3.86 7.38 1.18
CA TYR A 57 4.82 7.59 0.11
C TYR A 57 4.54 8.92 -0.59
N ARG A 58 5.61 9.65 -0.90
CA ARG A 58 5.53 10.77 -1.86
C ARG A 58 5.74 10.20 -3.26
N VAL A 59 4.77 10.44 -4.14
CA VAL A 59 4.81 10.00 -5.54
C VAL A 59 4.59 11.19 -6.47
N ARG A 60 5.13 11.14 -7.68
CA ARG A 60 4.94 12.16 -8.71
C ARG A 60 4.21 11.56 -9.89
N ALA A 61 3.15 12.21 -10.35
CA ALA A 61 2.41 11.74 -11.52
C ALA A 61 3.14 12.12 -12.82
N SER A 62 3.41 11.12 -13.67
CA SER A 62 3.99 11.27 -15.03
C SER A 62 2.93 11.41 -16.12
N SER A 63 1.68 11.07 -15.80
CA SER A 63 0.56 11.01 -16.73
C SER A 63 -0.69 11.66 -16.11
N SER A 64 -1.68 11.97 -16.94
CA SER A 64 -3.00 12.45 -16.47
C SER A 64 -3.87 11.33 -15.87
N SER A 65 -3.44 10.08 -16.02
CA SER A 65 -4.04 8.88 -15.45
C SER A 65 -2.96 7.93 -15.01
N THR A 66 -2.69 7.90 -13.71
CA THR A 66 -1.67 7.03 -13.11
C THR A 66 -2.30 5.81 -12.43
N GLU A 67 -1.70 4.65 -12.60
CA GLU A 67 -2.11 3.43 -11.92
C GLU A 67 -1.37 3.28 -10.58
N LEU A 68 -2.15 3.13 -9.50
CA LEU A 68 -1.67 2.58 -8.24
C LEU A 68 -2.02 1.09 -8.20
N ARG A 69 -1.03 0.23 -7.98
CA ARG A 69 -1.22 -1.22 -7.97
C ARG A 69 -0.69 -1.85 -6.69
N PHE A 70 -1.50 -2.73 -6.11
CA PHE A 70 -1.13 -3.63 -5.02
C PHE A 70 -1.18 -5.06 -5.51
N VAL A 71 -0.11 -5.83 -5.30
CA VAL A 71 0.01 -7.22 -5.75
C VAL A 71 0.40 -8.08 -4.57
N SER A 72 -0.45 -9.05 -4.22
CA SER A 72 -0.06 -10.11 -3.28
C SER A 72 1.06 -10.94 -3.89
N LEU A 73 2.12 -11.21 -3.12
CA LEU A 73 3.19 -12.12 -3.52
C LEU A 73 2.93 -13.56 -3.06
N GLU A 74 1.80 -13.77 -2.37
CA GLU A 74 1.39 -15.05 -1.83
C GLU A 74 0.72 -15.92 -2.89
N ARG A 75 0.96 -17.23 -2.81
CA ARG A 75 0.27 -18.25 -3.63
C ARG A 75 -0.91 -18.89 -2.91
N SER A 76 -1.24 -18.42 -1.72
CA SER A 76 -2.28 -18.96 -0.85
C SER A 76 -3.52 -18.04 -0.80
N GLY A 77 -4.61 -18.51 -0.20
CA GLY A 77 -5.82 -17.69 0.03
C GLY A 77 -5.68 -16.65 1.15
N SER A 78 -4.51 -16.54 1.79
CA SER A 78 -4.21 -15.57 2.85
C SER A 78 -3.13 -14.60 2.40
N GLY A 79 -3.28 -13.33 2.73
CA GLY A 79 -2.34 -12.29 2.33
C GLY A 79 -2.37 -11.06 3.24
N VAL A 80 -1.73 -10.01 2.77
CA VAL A 80 -1.77 -8.68 3.39
C VAL A 80 -3.20 -8.13 3.29
N ALA A 81 -3.68 -7.57 4.41
CA ALA A 81 -4.93 -6.82 4.46
C ALA A 81 -4.64 -5.33 4.23
N LEU A 82 -5.53 -4.66 3.49
CA LEU A 82 -5.41 -3.26 3.11
C LEU A 82 -6.65 -2.49 3.59
N ASP A 83 -6.47 -1.26 4.05
CA ASP A 83 -7.56 -0.36 4.39
C ASP A 83 -7.19 1.12 4.15
N ASP A 84 -8.22 1.97 4.02
CA ASP A 84 -8.13 3.44 3.95
C ASP A 84 -7.05 3.93 2.96
N VAL A 85 -7.09 3.43 1.72
CA VAL A 85 -6.21 3.89 0.64
C VAL A 85 -6.59 5.31 0.22
N ARG A 86 -5.66 6.24 0.35
CA ARG A 86 -5.83 7.65 0.02
C ARG A 86 -4.70 8.17 -0.86
N LEU A 87 -5.05 9.08 -1.76
CA LEU A 87 -4.12 9.82 -2.58
C LEU A 87 -4.50 11.29 -2.55
N GLU A 88 -3.63 12.12 -2.00
CA GLU A 88 -3.89 13.54 -1.78
C GLU A 88 -2.84 14.39 -2.50
N PRO A 89 -3.22 15.42 -3.29
CA PRO A 89 -2.26 16.33 -3.89
C PRO A 89 -1.47 17.05 -2.79
N MET A 90 -0.14 17.05 -2.89
CA MET A 90 0.68 17.90 -2.04
C MET A 90 0.60 19.33 -2.53
N ALA A 91 0.47 20.31 -1.63
CA ALA A 91 0.55 21.70 -2.02
C ALA A 91 1.87 21.95 -2.78
N SER A 92 1.80 22.63 -3.93
CA SER A 92 2.98 23.11 -4.62
C SER A 92 3.77 23.98 -3.66
N ARG A 93 5.08 23.73 -3.51
CA ARG A 93 5.95 24.68 -2.81
C ARG A 93 5.82 26.03 -3.56
N PRO A 94 5.65 27.15 -2.84
CA PRO A 94 5.56 28.47 -3.45
C PRO A 94 6.83 28.82 -4.22
#